data_AF-A0AAU3DSN1-F1
#
_entry.id   AF-A0AAU3DSN1-F1
#
_cell.length_a   1.000
_cell.length_b   1.000
_cell.length_c   1.000
_cell.angle_alpha   90.00
_cell.angle_beta   90.00
_cell.angle_gamma   90.00
#
_symmetry.space_group_name_H-M   'P 1'
#
loop_
_entity.id
_entity.type
_entity.pdbx_description
1 polymer ?
#
loop_
_entity_poly.entity_id
_entity_poly.type
_entity_poly.pdbx_seq_one_letter_code
_entity_poly.pdbx_strand_id
1 'polypeptide(L)' 'MASLVEFAGRGELLVAYLGDWYRLGVDERKRRGLSPDPGMELRHLGWLDMVLPAQGEQRNGDA' A
#
# COMPACT_ATOMS: atom_id res chain seq x y z
N MET A 1 -11.26 16.63 -2.47
CA MET A 1 -10.38 15.56 -1.94
C MET A 1 -10.57 14.35 -2.83
N ALA A 2 -9.50 13.76 -3.37
CA ALA A 2 -9.60 12.48 -4.07
C ALA A 2 -9.86 11.36 -3.05
N SER A 3 -10.66 10.36 -3.40
CA SER A 3 -10.89 9.19 -2.55
C SER A 3 -9.63 8.30 -2.50
N LEU A 4 -9.50 7.49 -1.45
CA LEU A 4 -8.39 6.53 -1.33
C LEU A 4 -8.35 5.54 -2.50
N VAL A 5 -9.52 5.18 -3.06
CA VAL A 5 -9.64 4.30 -4.23
C VAL A 5 -9.12 5.00 -5.50
N GLU A 6 -9.48 6.27 -5.70
CA GLU A 6 -8.95 7.08 -6.82
C GLU A 6 -7.43 7.27 -6.72
N PHE A 7 -6.90 7.38 -5.50
CA PHE A 7 -5.46 7.42 -5.26
C PHE A 7 -4.80 6.07 -5.53
N ALA A 8 -5.39 4.97 -5.06
CA ALA A 8 -4.89 3.61 -5.31
C ALA A 8 -4.91 3.26 -6.81
N GLY A 9 -5.82 3.83 -7.59
CA GLY A 9 -5.81 3.72 -9.05
C GLY A 9 -4.60 4.35 -9.75
N ARG A 10 -3.77 5.13 -9.04
CA ARG A 10 -2.56 5.77 -9.58
C ARG A 10 -1.31 4.97 -9.20
N GLY A 11 -1.09 3.85 -9.89
CA GLY A 11 -0.08 2.83 -9.55
C GLY A 11 1.31 3.38 -9.15
N GLU A 12 1.94 4.24 -9.97
CA GLU A 12 3.27 4.78 -9.65
C GLU A 12 3.28 5.67 -8.39
N LEU A 13 2.24 6.49 -8.22
CA LEU A 13 2.10 7.35 -7.04
C LEU A 13 1.84 6.53 -5.76
N LEU A 14 1.07 5.45 -5.90
CA LEU A 14 0.81 4.51 -4.81
C LEU A 14 2.10 3.81 -4.36
N VAL A 15 2.91 3.32 -5.32
CA VAL A 15 4.20 2.69 -5.03
C VAL A 15 5.16 3.66 -4.34
N ALA A 16 5.28 4.89 -4.84
CA ALA A 16 6.14 5.90 -4.24
C ALA A 16 5.70 6.24 -2.80
N TYR A 17 4.39 6.45 -2.59
CA TYR A 17 3.83 6.72 -1.27
C TYR A 17 4.09 5.58 -0.28
N LEU A 18 3.95 4.33 -0.71
CA LEU A 18 4.21 3.17 0.16
C LEU A 18 5.69 2.99 0.48
N GLY A 19 6.58 3.28 -0.48
CA GLY A 19 8.01 3.31 -0.24
C GLY A 19 8.39 4.33 0.86
N ASP A 20 7.80 5.53 0.79
CA ASP A 20 8.01 6.55 1.83
C ASP A 20 7.41 6.15 3.17
N TRP A 21 6.21 5.55 3.19
CA TRP A 21 5.58 5.10 4.41
C TRP A 21 6.37 3.98 5.10
N TYR A 22 6.87 3.01 4.32
CA TYR A 22 7.75 1.96 4.82
C TYR A 22 9.04 2.53 5.41
N ARG A 23 9.70 3.45 4.69
CA ARG A 23 10.93 4.11 5.15
C ARG A 23 10.71 4.85 6.47
N LEU A 24 9.61 5.59 6.59
CA LEU A 24 9.24 6.28 7.82
C LEU A 24 9.06 5.30 8.99
N GLY A 25 8.41 4.16 8.76
CA GLY A 25 8.23 3.11 9.76
C GLY A 25 9.56 2.52 10.24
N VAL A 26 10.49 2.26 9.31
CA VAL A 26 11.84 1.77 9.62
C VAL A 26 12.63 2.79 10.45
N ASP A 27 12.63 4.05 10.03
CA ASP A 27 13.39 5.10 10.70
C ASP A 27 12.85 5.39 12.10
N GLU A 28 11.53 5.34 12.26
CA GLU A 28 10.87 5.48 13.55
C GLU A 28 11.26 4.36 14.53
N ARG A 29 11.34 3.11 14.05
CA ARG A 29 11.79 2.00 14.89
C ARG A 29 13.25 2.15 15.31
N LYS A 30 14.13 2.54 14.38
CA LYS A 30 15.55 2.83 14.68
C LYS A 30 15.67 3.92 15.74
N ARG A 31 14.91 5.02 15.58
CA ARG A 31 14.89 6.14 16.54
C ARG A 31 14.46 5.71 17.94
N ARG A 32 13.59 4.69 18.04
CA ARG A 32 13.12 4.11 19.30
C ARG A 32 14.01 2.96 19.82
N GLY A 33 15.10 2.61 19.14
CA GLY A 33 15.95 1.48 19.51
C GLY A 33 15.26 0.11 19.40
N LEU A 34 14.20 0.02 18.60
CA LEU A 34 13.46 -1.23 18.40
C LEU A 34 14.14 -2.08 17.33
N SER A 35 14.16 -3.39 17.54
CA SER A 35 14.61 -4.36 16.52
C SER A 35 13.81 -4.20 15.22
N PRO A 36 14.39 -4.56 14.06
CA PRO A 36 13.66 -4.62 12.80
C PRO A 36 12.37 -5.44 12.92
N ASP A 37 11.32 -5.01 12.22
CA ASP A 37 10.05 -5.73 12.17
C ASP A 37 9.95 -6.52 10.87
N PRO A 38 10.12 -7.86 10.91
CA PRO A 38 10.12 -8.68 9.71
C PRO A 38 8.76 -8.72 9.00
N GLY A 39 7.67 -8.38 9.70
CA GLY A 39 6.32 -8.34 9.13
C GLY A 39 5.91 -6.97 8.60
N MET A 40 6.77 -5.96 8.69
CA MET A 40 6.41 -4.59 8.30
C MET A 40 6.04 -4.52 6.82
N GLU A 41 6.90 -5.03 5.94
CA GLU A 41 6.68 -5.03 4.49
C GLU A 41 5.37 -5.75 4.12
N LEU A 42 5.15 -6.95 4.67
CA LEU A 42 3.93 -7.73 4.44
C LEU A 42 2.65 -6.99 4.85
N ARG A 43 2.65 -6.23 5.95
CA ARG A 43 1.48 -5.44 6.35
C ARG A 43 1.22 -4.24 5.43
N HIS A 44 2.28 -3.65 4.86
CA HIS A 44 2.12 -2.58 3.85
C HIS A 44 1.54 -3.14 2.56
N LEU A 45 1.98 -4.34 2.14
CA LEU A 45 1.40 -5.06 1.01
C LEU A 45 -0.05 -5.51 1.27
N GLY A 46 -0.36 -6.02 2.46
CA GLY A 46 -1.75 -6.38 2.79
C GLY A 46 -2.71 -5.19 2.80
N TRP A 47 -2.21 -3.97 3.06
CA TRP A 47 -3.02 -2.75 2.90
C TRP A 47 -3.33 -2.46 1.43
N LEU A 48 -2.39 -2.70 0.51
CA LEU A 48 -2.63 -2.57 -0.92
C LEU A 48 -3.79 -3.45 -1.38
N ASP A 49 -3.79 -4.71 -0.96
CA ASP A 49 -4.84 -5.67 -1.34
C ASP A 49 -6.24 -5.21 -0.87
N MET A 50 -6.33 -4.42 0.20
CA MET A 50 -7.59 -3.87 0.69
C MET A 50 -8.06 -2.61 -0.07
N VAL A 51 -7.14 -1.80 -0.60
CA VAL A 51 -7.48 -0.50 -1.23
C VAL A 51 -7.46 -0.53 -2.75
N LEU A 52 -6.71 -1.46 -3.34
CA LEU A 52 -6.78 -1.72 -4.76
C LEU A 52 -8.12 -2.43 -5.01
N PRO A 53 -9.01 -1.87 -5.84
CA PRO A 53 -10.17 -2.62 -6.29
C PRO A 53 -9.65 -3.92 -6.91
N ALA A 54 -10.29 -5.05 -6.63
CA ALA A 54 -9.95 -6.32 -7.28
C ALA A 54 -10.03 -6.11 -8.79
N GLN A 55 -8.88 -5.89 -9.45
CA GLN A 55 -8.81 -5.59 -10.88
C GLN A 55 -9.16 -6.81 -11.76
N GLY A 56 -9.84 -7.82 -11.19
CA GLY A 56 -10.13 -9.11 -11.80
C GLY A 56 -11.62 -9.39 -12.05
N GLU A 57 -12.56 -8.59 -11.56
CA GLU A 57 -13.99 -8.73 -11.92
C GLU A 57 -14.41 -7.65 -12.93
N GLN A 58 -13.67 -7.59 -14.04
CA GLN A 58 -14.25 -7.04 -15.26
C GLN A 58 -15.35 -8.00 -15.70
N ARG A 59 -16.59 -7.63 -15.38
CA ARG A 59 -17.85 -8.20 -15.86
C ARG A 59 -17.67 -8.81 -17.25
N ASN A 60 -17.57 -10.14 -17.29
CA ASN A 60 -17.80 -10.89 -18.52
C ASN A 60 -19.31 -11.01 -18.66
N GLY A 61 -19.92 -9.95 -19.17
CA GLY A 61 -21.36 -9.83 -19.39
C GLY A 61 -21.62 -8.78 -20.45
N ASP A 62 -22.21 -9.23 -21.55
CA ASP A 62 -22.83 -8.49 -22.65
C ASP A 62 -21.98 -8.31 -23.92
N ALA A 63 -22.00 -9.36 -24.74
CA ALA A 63 -22.05 -9.29 -26.20
C ALA A 63 -23.15 -10.22 -26.71
#